data_AF-A0A6N4XTJ3-F1
#
_entry.id   AF-A0A6N4XTJ3-F1
#
_cell.length_a   1.000
_cell.length_b   1.000
_cell.length_c   1.000
_cell.angle_alpha   90.00
_cell.angle_beta   90.00
_cell.angle_gamma   90.00
#
_symmetry.space_group_name_H-M   'P 1'
#
loop_
_entity.id
_entity.type
_entity.pdbx_description
1 polymer ?
#
loop_
_entity_poly.entity_id
_entity_poly.type
_entity_poly.pdbx_seq_one_letter_code
_entity_poly.pdbx_strand_id
1 'polypeptide(L)'
;MNCYTCSLNLCTIYLDCNNNASVDLNFPAPENGEYILYLKYLNIVLSFSTTFQEGENLLFNLTDLNEHYAYSFHIMINGEKLFVNNDMKSYDNFTFRTRKEWKIS
;
A
#
# COMPACT_ATOMS: atom_id res chain seq x y z
N MET A 1 16.64 16.89 3.30
CA MET A 1 15.21 16.79 2.92
C MET A 1 14.77 15.40 3.30
N ASN A 2 13.76 15.27 4.17
CA ASN A 2 13.39 13.98 4.74
C ASN A 2 12.27 13.36 3.90
N CYS A 3 12.63 12.36 3.08
CA CYS A 3 11.70 11.42 2.47
C CYS A 3 11.38 10.32 3.48
N TYR A 4 10.11 9.91 3.59
CA TYR A 4 9.67 9.02 4.66
C TYR A 4 9.53 7.59 4.17
N THR A 5 10.01 6.65 4.99
CA THR A 5 9.71 5.23 4.87
C THR A 5 8.96 4.78 6.12
N CYS A 6 7.77 4.22 5.93
CA CYS A 6 7.05 3.51 6.98
C CYS A 6 7.09 2.03 6.64
N SER A 7 7.81 1.25 7.45
CA SER A 7 7.85 -0.20 7.31
C SER A 7 6.96 -0.81 8.39
N LEU A 8 5.90 -1.48 7.95
CA LEU A 8 5.29 -2.57 8.70
C LEU A 8 5.98 -3.84 8.23
N ASN A 9 6.03 -4.90 9.06
CA ASN A 9 6.59 -6.19 8.64
C ASN A 9 5.99 -6.75 7.33
N LEU A 10 4.85 -6.20 6.86
CA LEU A 10 4.09 -6.66 5.70
C LEU A 10 4.12 -5.69 4.50
N CYS A 11 4.47 -4.42 4.69
CA CYS A 11 4.57 -3.46 3.60
C CYS A 11 5.47 -2.27 3.96
N THR A 12 6.12 -1.72 2.95
CA THR A 12 6.89 -0.50 3.03
C THR A 12 6.23 0.59 2.19
N ILE A 13 5.87 1.71 2.80
CA ILE A 13 5.41 2.90 2.08
C ILE A 13 6.57 3.86 1.92
N TYR A 14 6.82 4.28 0.69
CA TYR A 14 7.76 5.33 0.34
C TYR A 14 6.98 6.60 0.01
N LEU A 15 7.44 7.74 0.51
CA LEU A 15 6.95 9.07 0.12
C LEU A 15 8.15 9.99 -0.13
N ASP A 16 8.24 10.53 -1.35
CA ASP A 16 9.26 11.51 -1.70
C ASP A 16 8.76 12.97 -1.54
N CYS A 17 9.66 13.93 -1.68
CA CYS A 17 9.34 15.36 -1.54
C CYS A 17 8.51 15.94 -2.71
N ASN A 18 8.26 15.16 -3.76
CA ASN A 18 7.49 15.56 -4.93
C ASN A 18 6.07 14.96 -4.92
N ASN A 19 5.61 14.46 -3.76
CA ASN A 19 4.35 13.74 -3.59
C ASN A 19 4.24 12.45 -4.41
N ASN A 20 5.35 11.88 -4.87
CA ASN A 20 5.33 10.51 -5.37
C ASN A 20 5.31 9.58 -4.15
N ALA A 21 4.34 8.68 -4.15
CA ALA A 21 4.24 7.64 -3.14
C ALA A 21 4.32 6.28 -3.81
N SER A 22 4.82 5.29 -3.08
CA SER A 22 4.70 3.90 -3.50
C SER A 22 4.46 3.00 -2.30
N VAL A 23 3.77 1.90 -2.54
CA VAL A 23 3.56 0.82 -1.58
C VAL A 23 4.23 -0.42 -2.13
N ASP A 24 5.27 -0.86 -1.45
CA ASP A 24 5.92 -2.15 -1.67
C ASP A 24 5.34 -3.13 -0.65
N LEU A 25 4.64 -4.15 -1.11
CA LEU A 25 4.26 -5.24 -0.23
C LEU A 25 5.47 -6.15 -0.11
N ASN A 26 5.94 -6.38 1.12
CA ASN A 26 7.18 -7.11 1.39
C ASN A 26 7.02 -8.64 1.16
N PHE A 27 6.25 -9.05 0.14
CA PHE A 27 6.07 -10.42 -0.32
C PHE A 27 5.84 -10.42 -1.85
N PRO A 28 6.27 -11.48 -2.55
CA PRO A 28 6.16 -11.56 -4.00
C PRO A 28 4.72 -11.87 -4.47
N ALA A 29 4.41 -11.51 -5.71
CA ALA A 29 3.16 -11.83 -6.38
C ALA A 29 2.95 -13.36 -6.41
N PRO A 30 1.83 -13.89 -5.86
CA PRO A 30 1.58 -15.33 -5.82
C PRO A 30 1.22 -15.95 -7.17
N GLU A 31 0.71 -15.16 -8.11
CA GLU A 31 0.37 -15.61 -9.46
C GLU A 31 0.42 -14.45 -10.47
N ASN A 32 0.42 -14.80 -11.76
CA ASN A 32 0.34 -13.82 -12.84
C ASN A 32 -1.07 -13.19 -12.89
N GLY A 33 -1.16 -11.87 -12.99
CA GLY A 33 -2.48 -11.24 -13.15
C GLY A 33 -2.48 -9.73 -13.03
N GLU A 34 -3.67 -9.15 -13.21
CA GLU A 34 -3.94 -7.77 -12.83
C GLU A 34 -4.28 -7.71 -11.35
N TYR A 35 -3.55 -6.84 -10.64
CA TYR A 35 -3.77 -6.55 -9.25
C TYR A 35 -4.28 -5.12 -9.13
N ILE A 36 -5.31 -4.93 -8.31
CA ILE A 36 -5.92 -3.63 -8.06
C ILE A 36 -5.77 -3.31 -6.58
N LEU A 37 -5.01 -2.25 -6.28
CA LEU A 37 -4.89 -1.70 -4.94
C LEU A 37 -5.96 -0.63 -4.74
N TYR A 38 -6.87 -0.88 -3.80
CA TYR A 38 -7.90 0.06 -3.37
C TYR A 38 -7.43 0.80 -2.12
N LEU A 39 -7.44 2.12 -2.18
CA LEU A 39 -7.11 3.03 -1.11
C LEU A 39 -8.35 3.80 -0.67
N LYS A 40 -8.65 3.80 0.61
CA LYS A 40 -9.80 4.51 1.17
C LYS A 40 -9.37 5.49 2.25
N TYR A 41 -9.89 6.71 2.16
CA TYR A 41 -9.84 7.70 3.24
C TYR A 41 -11.19 8.43 3.29
N LEU A 42 -11.75 8.60 4.49
CA LEU A 42 -13.12 9.09 4.66
C LEU A 42 -14.13 8.32 3.76
N ASN A 43 -14.81 9.01 2.84
CA ASN A 43 -15.75 8.47 1.87
C ASN A 43 -15.18 8.41 0.44
N ILE A 44 -13.86 8.63 0.27
CA ILE A 44 -13.19 8.62 -1.02
C ILE A 44 -12.47 7.28 -1.19
N VAL A 45 -12.59 6.71 -2.39
CA VAL A 45 -11.89 5.50 -2.81
C VAL A 45 -11.04 5.83 -4.04
N LEU A 46 -9.76 5.51 -3.96
CA LEU A 46 -8.80 5.54 -5.05
C LEU A 46 -8.46 4.11 -5.45
N SER A 47 -8.17 3.88 -6.73
CA SER A 47 -7.82 2.55 -7.26
C SER A 47 -6.61 2.65 -8.17
N PHE A 48 -5.64 1.76 -7.96
CA PHE A 48 -4.41 1.69 -8.74
C PHE A 48 -4.24 0.26 -9.25
N SER A 49 -4.14 0.09 -10.57
CA SER A 49 -4.04 -1.22 -11.22
C SER A 49 -2.67 -1.42 -11.86
N THR A 50 -2.07 -2.59 -11.62
CA THR A 50 -0.82 -3.01 -12.27
C THR A 50 -0.90 -4.51 -12.57
N THR A 51 -0.32 -4.91 -13.70
CA THR A 51 -0.08 -6.33 -14.00
C THR A 51 1.25 -6.75 -13.41
N PHE A 52 1.26 -7.86 -12.66
CA PHE A 52 2.47 -8.47 -12.11
C PHE A 52 2.64 -9.89 -12.63
N GLN A 53 3.88 -10.31 -12.77
CA GLN A 53 4.26 -11.71 -12.97
C GLN A 53 4.46 -12.40 -11.61
N GLU A 54 4.21 -13.71 -11.56
CA GLU A 54 4.49 -14.55 -10.40
C GLU A 54 5.94 -14.37 -9.95
N GLY A 55 6.14 -14.13 -8.65
CA GLY A 55 7.46 -13.90 -8.07
C GLY A 55 7.94 -12.44 -8.08
N GLU A 56 7.30 -11.53 -8.82
CA GLU A 56 7.66 -10.10 -8.80
C GLU A 56 7.25 -9.42 -7.49
N ASN A 57 7.99 -8.39 -7.10
CA ASN A 57 7.60 -7.56 -5.96
C ASN A 57 6.34 -6.77 -6.29
N LEU A 58 5.35 -6.81 -5.40
CA LEU A 58 4.09 -6.09 -5.53
C LEU A 58 4.30 -4.61 -5.16
N LEU A 59 4.86 -3.85 -6.10
CA LEU A 59 5.12 -2.42 -5.99
C LEU A 59 4.04 -1.61 -6.73
N PHE A 60 3.21 -0.90 -5.98
CA PHE A 60 2.24 0.04 -6.51
C PHE A 60 2.78 1.46 -6.44
N ASN A 61 2.81 2.15 -7.58
CA ASN A 61 3.06 3.58 -7.62
C ASN A 61 1.75 4.34 -7.41
N LEU A 62 1.75 5.21 -6.41
CA LEU A 62 0.59 5.97 -5.98
C LEU A 62 0.81 7.44 -6.34
N THR A 63 -0.21 8.05 -6.94
CA THR A 63 -0.25 9.48 -7.23
C THR A 63 -1.41 10.13 -6.49
N ASP A 64 -1.35 11.45 -6.34
CA ASP A 64 -2.46 12.28 -5.84
C ASP A 64 -2.95 11.92 -4.42
N LEU A 65 -2.05 11.41 -3.57
CA LEU A 65 -2.36 11.18 -2.17
C LEU A 65 -2.48 12.51 -1.42
N ASN A 66 -3.59 12.69 -0.71
CA ASN A 66 -3.74 13.76 0.26
C ASN A 66 -2.93 13.46 1.53
N GLU A 67 -1.96 14.33 1.82
CA GLU A 67 -0.98 14.13 2.88
C GLU A 67 -1.54 14.22 4.32
N HIS A 68 -2.77 14.73 4.49
CA HIS A 68 -3.39 14.98 5.79
C HIS A 68 -4.21 13.80 6.32
N TYR A 69 -4.36 12.73 5.56
CA TYR A 69 -5.22 11.62 5.91
C TYR A 69 -4.46 10.29 6.12
N ALA A 70 -5.08 9.44 6.94
CA ALA A 70 -4.73 8.03 6.99
C ALA A 70 -5.51 7.29 5.90
N TYR A 71 -4.84 6.36 5.24
CA TYR A 71 -5.43 5.51 4.22
C TYR A 71 -5.54 4.09 4.73
N SER A 72 -6.68 3.46 4.52
CA SER A 72 -6.80 2.01 4.56
C SER A 72 -6.67 1.45 3.15
N PHE A 73 -6.00 0.30 2.99
CA PHE A 73 -5.91 -0.34 1.68
C PHE A 73 -6.07 -1.84 1.72
N HIS A 74 -6.59 -2.36 0.60
CA HIS A 74 -6.63 -3.78 0.28
C HIS A 74 -6.29 -3.98 -1.19
N ILE A 75 -5.91 -5.20 -1.54
CA ILE A 75 -5.58 -5.58 -2.92
C ILE A 75 -6.58 -6.62 -3.39
N MET A 76 -6.98 -6.50 -4.65
CA MET A 76 -7.77 -7.49 -5.37
C MET A 76 -6.92 -8.09 -6.48
N ILE A 77 -7.07 -9.39 -6.71
CA ILE A 77 -6.47 -10.15 -7.81
C ILE A 77 -7.57 -11.01 -8.43
N ASN A 78 -7.74 -10.95 -9.76
CA ASN A 78 -8.76 -11.75 -10.46
C ASN A 78 -10.19 -11.61 -9.89
N GLY A 79 -10.52 -10.45 -9.29
CA GLY A 79 -11.81 -10.20 -8.65
C GLY A 79 -11.95 -10.72 -7.21
N GLU A 80 -10.92 -11.35 -6.65
CA GLU A 80 -10.87 -11.82 -5.26
C GLU A 80 -9.94 -10.95 -4.41
N LYS A 81 -10.22 -10.87 -3.11
CA LYS A 81 -9.40 -10.10 -2.17
C LYS A 81 -8.13 -10.88 -1.83
N LEU A 82 -6.98 -10.26 -2.01
CA LEU A 82 -5.70 -10.84 -1.61
C LEU A 82 -5.54 -10.78 -0.10
N PHE A 83 -5.30 -11.94 0.51
CA PHE A 83 -4.99 -12.08 1.94
C PHE A 83 -3.48 -12.26 2.11
N VAL A 84 -2.86 -11.40 2.90
CA VAL A 84 -1.44 -11.48 3.25
C VAL A 84 -1.32 -12.28 4.55
N ASN A 85 -0.64 -13.41 4.50
CA ASN A 85 -0.45 -14.27 5.66
C ASN A 85 0.89 -13.98 6.34
N ASN A 86 0.88 -13.79 7.66
CA ASN A 86 2.07 -13.72 8.50
C ASN A 86 1.93 -14.76 9.63
N ASP A 87 2.59 -15.90 9.44
CA ASP A 87 2.53 -17.09 10.29
C ASP A 87 1.11 -17.53 10.62
N MET A 88 0.55 -17.02 11.73
CA MET A 88 -0.73 -17.41 12.30
C MET A 88 -1.89 -16.45 11.99
N LYS A 89 -1.65 -15.37 11.23
CA LYS A 89 -2.66 -14.33 10.97
C LYS A 89 -2.72 -13.96 9.50
N SER A 90 -3.95 -13.85 8.99
CA SER A 90 -4.26 -13.32 7.67
C SER A 90 -4.67 -11.85 7.80
N TYR A 91 -4.11 -11.00 6.95
CA TYR A 91 -4.39 -9.57 6.89
C TYR A 91 -4.92 -9.22 5.51
N ASP A 92 -6.02 -8.49 5.48
CA ASP A 92 -6.70 -8.10 4.25
C ASP A 92 -6.93 -6.57 4.19
N ASN A 93 -6.46 -5.85 5.20
CA ASN A 93 -6.58 -4.41 5.29
C ASN A 93 -5.40 -3.85 6.06
N PHE A 94 -4.76 -2.85 5.47
CA PHE A 94 -3.59 -2.18 6.02
C PHE A 94 -3.92 -0.71 6.20
N THR A 95 -3.31 -0.04 7.18
CA THR A 95 -3.51 1.40 7.36
C THR A 95 -2.19 2.11 7.47
N PHE A 96 -2.02 3.20 6.73
CA PHE A 96 -0.83 4.05 6.83
C PHE A 96 -1.19 5.53 6.77
N ARG A 97 -0.25 6.36 7.23
CA ARG A 97 -0.32 7.81 7.16
C ARG A 97 0.85 8.32 6.33
N THR A 98 0.57 9.24 5.44
CA THR A 98 1.54 9.94 4.60
C THR A 98 2.42 10.91 5.40
N ARG A 99 1.95 11.40 6.56
CA ARG A 99 2.71 12.31 7.43
C ARG A 99 3.04 11.65 8.78
N LYS A 100 4.29 11.81 9.24
CA LYS A 100 4.69 11.53 10.62
C LYS A 100 4.08 12.63 11.51
N GLU A 101 3.05 12.30 12.30
CA GLU A 101 2.60 13.21 13.36
C GLU A 101 3.76 13.36 14.36
N TRP A 102 4.38 14.52 14.38
CA TRP A 102 5.25 14.89 15.49
C TRP A 102 4.34 15.09 16.69
N LYS A 103 4.34 14.12 17.61
CA LYS A 103 3.81 14.36 18.95
C LYS A 103 4.78 15.32 19.62
N ILE A 104 4.44 16.61 19.67
CA ILE A 104 5.12 17.54 20.57
C ILE A 104 4.69 17.12 21.97
N SER A 105 5.62 16.51 22.70
CA SER A 105 5.51 16.24 24.13
C SER A 105 5.57 17.54 24.93
#